data_AF-A0A2V8SH48-F1
#
_entry.id   AF-A0A2V8SH48-F1
#
_cell.length_a   1.000
_cell.length_b   1.000
_cell.length_c   1.000
_cell.angle_alpha   90.00
_cell.angle_beta   90.00
_cell.angle_gamma   90.00
#
_symmetry.space_group_name_H-M   'P 1'
#
loop_
_entity.id
_entity.type
_entity.pdbx_description
1 polymer ?
#
loop_
_entity_poly.entity_id
_entity_poly.type
_entity_poly.pdbx_seq_one_letter_code
_entity_poly.pdbx_strand_id
1 'polypeptide(L)'
;MHTPHLFRVVFKGNLKRLPRVLSPDEKREMLRHTLATLAYRGGKAVRGAPESFASFRVNESTRTPAEILAHVCDLLDWAHNLARGSDTGQNSTPLPWEEEVSRFFTELEKLDSYLASDSPLGSPAEKLFQGPIADALTHVGQISLLRRMAGAPVRGENYFKADIEAGRVGPEQSAPRREFD
;
A
#
# COMPACT_ATOMS: atom_id res chain seq x y z
N MET A 1 -69.50 -31.54 -0.19
CA MET A 1 -69.37 -30.48 -1.21
C MET A 1 -68.24 -29.54 -0.78
N HIS A 2 -67.21 -29.47 -1.63
CA HIS A 2 -66.19 -28.42 -1.79
C HIS A 2 -65.29 -27.97 -0.62
N THR A 3 -64.07 -28.52 -0.61
CA THR A 3 -62.82 -27.91 -0.13
C THR A 3 -62.28 -26.90 -1.15
N PRO A 4 -61.82 -25.69 -0.76
CA PRO A 4 -61.11 -24.81 -1.68
C PRO A 4 -59.60 -25.09 -1.65
N HIS A 5 -59.06 -25.50 -2.80
CA HIS A 5 -57.61 -25.60 -3.02
C HIS A 5 -57.04 -24.21 -3.31
N LEU A 6 -56.25 -23.67 -2.39
CA LEU A 6 -55.46 -22.47 -2.61
C LEU A 6 -54.22 -22.84 -3.45
N PHE A 7 -54.18 -22.39 -4.71
CA PHE A 7 -53.01 -22.54 -5.59
C PHE A 7 -51.82 -21.76 -5.02
N ARG A 8 -50.78 -22.47 -4.58
CA ARG A 8 -49.49 -21.89 -4.23
C ARG A 8 -48.69 -21.66 -5.51
N VAL A 9 -48.72 -20.45 -6.04
CA VAL A 9 -47.81 -20.03 -7.12
C VAL A 9 -46.40 -20.02 -6.54
N VAL A 10 -45.61 -21.05 -6.84
CA VAL A 10 -44.18 -21.07 -6.53
C VAL A 10 -43.47 -20.23 -7.60
N PHE A 11 -43.21 -18.97 -7.30
CA PHE A 11 -42.22 -18.19 -8.05
C PHE A 11 -40.83 -18.77 -7.75
N LYS A 12 -40.35 -19.70 -8.58
CA LYS A 12 -38.92 -19.99 -8.71
C LYS A 12 -38.27 -18.86 -9.51
N GLY A 13 -38.19 -17.68 -8.91
CA GLY A 13 -37.33 -16.61 -9.41
C GLY A 13 -35.88 -17.02 -9.17
N ASN A 14 -35.11 -17.17 -10.25
CA ASN A 14 -33.66 -17.22 -10.16
C ASN A 14 -33.19 -15.88 -9.59
N LEU A 15 -32.96 -15.83 -8.27
CA LEU A 15 -32.28 -14.71 -7.63
C LEU A 15 -30.85 -14.72 -8.19
N LYS A 16 -30.61 -13.94 -9.25
CA LYS A 16 -29.24 -13.64 -9.68
C LYS A 16 -28.57 -13.01 -8.45
N ARG A 17 -27.64 -13.72 -7.80
CA ARG A 17 -26.79 -13.13 -6.76
C ARG A 17 -26.12 -11.92 -7.41
N LEU A 18 -26.53 -10.72 -6.98
CA LEU A 18 -25.82 -9.51 -7.34
C LEU A 18 -24.38 -9.65 -6.82
N PRO A 19 -23.36 -9.19 -7.58
CA PRO A 19 -21.99 -9.24 -7.12
C PRO A 19 -21.88 -8.48 -5.78
N ARG A 20 -21.23 -9.10 -4.79
CA ARG A 20 -20.99 -8.47 -3.48
C ARG A 20 -20.11 -7.23 -3.69
N VAL A 21 -20.61 -6.07 -3.26
CA VAL A 21 -19.84 -4.83 -3.16
C VAL A 21 -19.35 -4.71 -1.73
N LEU A 22 -18.07 -4.39 -1.54
CA LEU A 22 -17.51 -4.15 -0.20
C LEU A 22 -18.18 -2.92 0.43
N SER A 23 -18.53 -3.03 1.70
CA SER A 23 -18.90 -1.90 2.54
C SER A 23 -17.72 -0.90 2.67
N PRO A 24 -18.00 0.37 3.01
CA PRO A 24 -16.94 1.35 3.26
C PRO A 24 -15.88 0.86 4.28
N ASP A 25 -16.31 0.17 5.33
CA ASP A 25 -15.41 -0.35 6.37
C ASP A 25 -14.51 -1.47 5.83
N GLU A 26 -15.07 -2.39 5.04
CA GLU A 26 -14.28 -3.43 4.36
C GLU A 26 -13.27 -2.83 3.37
N LYS A 27 -13.62 -1.72 2.71
CA LYS A 27 -12.67 -1.01 1.82
C LYS A 27 -11.53 -0.36 2.60
N ARG A 28 -11.82 0.22 3.77
CA ARG A 28 -10.78 0.75 4.66
C ARG A 28 -9.85 -0.34 5.12
N GLU A 29 -10.38 -1.43 5.62
CA GLU A 29 -9.56 -2.57 6.07
C GLU A 29 -8.71 -3.14 4.92
N MET A 30 -9.24 -3.17 3.70
CA MET A 30 -8.44 -3.55 2.52
C MET A 30 -7.32 -2.53 2.21
N LEU A 31 -7.58 -1.22 2.34
CA LEU A 31 -6.54 -0.21 2.20
C LEU A 31 -5.48 -0.34 3.29
N ARG A 32 -5.86 -0.56 4.55
CA ARG A 32 -4.94 -0.77 5.67
C ARG A 32 -4.05 -2.00 5.46
N HIS A 33 -4.63 -3.10 4.98
CA HIS A 33 -3.84 -4.27 4.57
C HIS A 33 -2.90 -3.97 3.39
N THR A 34 -3.31 -3.10 2.47
CA THR A 34 -2.44 -2.63 1.37
C THR A 34 -1.27 -1.80 1.90
N LEU A 35 -1.49 -0.94 2.90
CA LEU A 35 -0.41 -0.18 3.55
C LEU A 35 0.54 -1.09 4.32
N ALA A 36 0.03 -2.09 5.04
CA ALA A 36 0.87 -3.11 5.67
C ALA A 36 1.69 -3.89 4.63
N THR A 37 1.11 -4.17 3.46
CA THR A 37 1.83 -4.80 2.35
C THR A 37 2.93 -3.90 1.79
N LEU A 38 2.65 -2.59 1.64
CA LEU A 38 3.63 -1.59 1.23
C LEU A 38 4.74 -1.45 2.27
N ALA A 39 4.42 -1.42 3.57
CA ALA A 39 5.38 -1.36 4.66
C ALA A 39 6.31 -2.58 4.66
N TYR A 40 5.75 -3.80 4.52
CA TYR A 40 6.54 -5.03 4.47
C TYR A 40 7.49 -5.07 3.28
N ARG A 41 6.97 -4.79 2.07
CA ARG A 41 7.76 -4.84 0.82
C ARG A 41 8.75 -3.69 0.73
N GLY A 42 8.33 -2.49 1.14
CA GLY A 42 9.16 -1.28 1.19
C GLY A 42 10.26 -1.41 2.22
N GLY A 43 9.95 -1.86 3.44
CA GLY A 43 10.93 -2.14 4.50
C GLY A 43 11.97 -3.15 4.04
N LYS A 44 11.55 -4.20 3.34
CA LYS A 44 12.48 -5.14 2.71
C LYS A 44 13.36 -4.49 1.63
N ALA A 45 12.82 -3.59 0.82
CA ALA A 45 13.59 -2.89 -0.22
C ALA A 45 14.64 -1.93 0.35
N VAL A 46 14.33 -1.25 1.46
CA VAL A 46 15.20 -0.20 2.03
C VAL A 46 16.20 -0.71 3.07
N ARG A 47 15.92 -1.83 3.74
CA ARG A 47 16.78 -2.34 4.82
C ARG A 47 18.19 -2.72 4.33
N GLY A 48 19.19 -2.40 5.15
CA GLY A 48 20.58 -2.78 4.93
C GLY A 48 21.15 -2.24 3.61
N ALA A 49 20.70 -1.05 3.20
CA ALA A 49 21.30 -0.37 2.06
C ALA A 49 22.69 0.17 2.42
N PRO A 50 23.71 -0.01 1.57
CA PRO A 50 25.00 0.64 1.80
C PRO A 50 24.85 2.16 1.66
N GLU A 51 25.70 2.91 2.34
CA GLU A 51 25.68 4.38 2.35
C GLU A 51 25.69 4.99 0.93
N SER A 52 26.42 4.38 -0.01
CA SER A 52 26.49 4.82 -1.41
C SER A 52 25.22 4.57 -2.22
N PHE A 53 24.26 3.79 -1.71
CA PHE A 53 23.06 3.44 -2.46
C PHE A 53 22.17 4.66 -2.70
N ALA A 54 22.06 5.55 -1.73
CA ALA A 54 21.16 6.71 -1.79
C ALA A 54 21.39 7.59 -3.03
N SER A 55 22.66 7.72 -3.44
CA SER A 55 23.12 8.53 -4.57
C SER A 55 23.37 7.73 -5.85
N PHE A 56 23.16 6.40 -5.83
CA PHE A 56 23.33 5.57 -7.01
C PHE A 56 22.43 6.05 -8.16
N ARG A 57 23.02 6.32 -9.32
CA ARG A 57 22.32 6.83 -10.50
C ARG A 57 22.70 5.99 -11.71
N VAL A 58 21.71 5.40 -12.38
CA VAL A 58 21.93 4.56 -13.56
C VAL A 58 22.30 5.40 -14.76
N ASN A 59 21.61 6.53 -14.95
CA ASN A 59 21.93 7.56 -15.93
C ASN A 59 21.35 8.92 -15.51
N GLU A 60 21.68 9.97 -16.24
CA GLU A 60 21.29 11.36 -15.91
C GLU A 60 19.78 11.60 -15.79
N SER A 61 18.93 10.81 -16.48
CA SER A 61 17.47 10.98 -16.45
C SER A 61 16.76 10.10 -15.41
N THR A 62 17.45 9.13 -14.81
CA THR A 62 16.88 8.26 -13.77
C THR A 62 16.93 8.93 -12.41
N ARG A 63 15.85 8.85 -11.64
CA ARG A 63 15.87 9.23 -10.21
C ARG A 63 16.83 8.33 -9.42
N THR A 64 17.52 8.90 -8.43
CA THR A 64 18.28 8.12 -7.44
C THR A 64 17.34 7.41 -6.46
N PRO A 65 17.82 6.40 -5.71
CA PRO A 65 17.03 5.79 -4.65
C PRO A 65 16.51 6.79 -3.62
N ALA A 66 17.31 7.79 -3.21
CA ALA A 66 16.84 8.84 -2.29
C ALA A 66 15.72 9.68 -2.91
N GLU A 67 15.85 10.09 -4.18
CA GLU A 67 14.80 10.81 -4.91
C GLU A 67 13.51 9.99 -5.04
N ILE A 68 13.63 8.67 -5.25
CA ILE A 68 12.46 7.76 -5.32
C ILE A 68 11.81 7.63 -3.94
N LEU A 69 12.59 7.42 -2.87
CA LEU A 69 12.02 7.22 -1.53
C LEU A 69 11.36 8.51 -1.01
N ALA A 70 11.98 9.67 -1.22
CA ALA A 70 11.38 10.98 -0.92
C ALA A 70 10.04 11.16 -1.64
N HIS A 71 9.96 10.77 -2.91
CA HIS A 71 8.72 10.81 -3.67
C HIS A 71 7.66 9.84 -3.14
N VAL A 72 8.06 8.64 -2.69
CA VAL A 72 7.14 7.70 -2.02
C VAL A 72 6.58 8.32 -0.74
N CYS A 73 7.40 9.01 0.06
CA CYS A 73 6.94 9.73 1.24
C CYS A 73 5.94 10.85 0.88
N ASP A 74 6.20 11.60 -0.20
CA ASP A 74 5.28 12.63 -0.70
C ASP A 74 3.93 12.03 -1.18
N LEU A 75 3.97 10.86 -1.83
CA LEU A 75 2.75 10.15 -2.25
C LEU A 75 1.91 9.70 -1.05
N LEU A 76 2.54 9.22 0.03
CA LEU A 76 1.85 8.81 1.26
C LEU A 76 1.23 10.00 2.00
N ASP A 77 1.94 11.12 2.08
CA ASP A 77 1.40 12.37 2.64
C ASP A 77 0.22 12.89 1.79
N TRP A 78 0.35 12.85 0.46
CA TRP A 78 -0.75 13.22 -0.45
C TRP A 78 -1.95 12.29 -0.31
N ALA A 79 -1.76 10.98 -0.17
CA ALA A 79 -2.83 10.03 0.12
C ALA A 79 -3.57 10.38 1.42
N HIS A 80 -2.83 10.78 2.46
CA HIS A 80 -3.41 11.21 3.72
C HIS A 80 -4.20 12.52 3.57
N ASN A 81 -3.69 13.49 2.81
CA ASN A 81 -4.43 14.73 2.52
C ASN A 81 -5.71 14.44 1.74
N LEU A 82 -5.67 13.60 0.70
CA LEU A 82 -6.84 13.18 -0.06
C LEU A 82 -7.86 12.45 0.80
N ALA A 83 -7.40 11.58 1.71
CA ALA A 83 -8.25 10.88 2.67
C ALA A 83 -8.98 11.86 3.59
N ARG A 84 -8.35 13.00 3.92
CA ARG A 84 -8.94 14.11 4.68
C ARG A 84 -9.78 15.09 3.85
N GLY A 85 -9.88 14.89 2.53
CA GLY A 85 -10.63 15.77 1.62
C GLY A 85 -9.85 16.98 1.12
N SER A 86 -8.53 16.94 1.18
CA SER A 86 -7.64 17.98 0.66
C SER A 86 -6.74 17.44 -0.45
N ASP A 87 -6.78 18.05 -1.63
CA ASP A 87 -5.92 17.67 -2.76
C ASP A 87 -4.63 18.50 -2.77
N THR A 88 -3.83 18.35 -1.72
CA THR A 88 -2.53 19.03 -1.59
C THR A 88 -1.41 18.00 -1.54
N GLY A 89 -0.50 18.08 -2.51
CA GLY A 89 0.75 17.35 -2.53
C GLY A 89 1.96 18.29 -2.40
N GLN A 90 3.12 17.70 -2.22
CA GLN A 90 4.39 18.41 -2.18
C GLN A 90 5.45 17.63 -2.96
N ASN A 91 6.52 18.32 -3.34
CA ASN A 91 7.73 17.71 -3.91
C ASN A 91 8.89 18.05 -2.97
N SER A 92 9.25 17.10 -2.13
CA SER A 92 10.27 17.30 -1.11
C SER A 92 11.67 17.18 -1.69
N THR A 93 12.62 17.96 -1.15
CA THR A 93 14.04 17.67 -1.36
C THR A 93 14.39 16.41 -0.57
N PRO A 94 15.07 15.41 -1.18
CA PRO A 94 15.42 14.19 -0.47
C PRO A 94 16.31 14.45 0.76
N LEU A 95 15.97 13.79 1.85
CA LEU A 95 16.77 13.74 3.07
C LEU A 95 17.88 12.66 2.96
N PRO A 96 18.83 12.61 3.92
CA PRO A 96 19.70 11.46 4.08
C PRO A 96 18.91 10.15 4.16
N TRP A 97 19.49 9.05 3.67
CA TRP A 97 18.78 7.79 3.43
C TRP A 97 18.00 7.28 4.66
N GLU A 98 18.63 7.22 5.82
CA GLU A 98 18.00 6.72 7.05
C GLU A 98 16.88 7.65 7.54
N GLU A 99 16.96 8.95 7.25
CA GLU A 99 15.90 9.91 7.53
C GLU A 99 14.71 9.71 6.58
N GLU A 100 14.96 9.44 5.29
CA GLU A 100 13.89 9.06 4.35
C GLU A 100 13.24 7.72 4.70
N VAL A 101 14.01 6.74 5.18
CA VAL A 101 13.46 5.47 5.67
C VAL A 101 12.57 5.70 6.89
N SER A 102 13.01 6.54 7.83
CA SER A 102 12.21 6.90 9.01
C SER A 102 10.94 7.66 8.63
N ARG A 103 11.04 8.59 7.67
CA ARG A 103 9.90 9.33 7.12
C ARG A 103 8.91 8.41 6.42
N PHE A 104 9.38 7.45 5.64
CA PHE A 104 8.55 6.47 4.95
C PHE A 104 7.61 5.73 5.91
N PHE A 105 8.15 5.21 7.02
CA PHE A 105 7.34 4.53 8.03
C PHE A 105 6.42 5.49 8.80
N THR A 106 6.86 6.73 9.05
CA THR A 106 6.05 7.77 9.69
C THR A 106 4.82 8.13 8.85
N GLU A 107 4.98 8.32 7.54
CA GLU A 107 3.86 8.64 6.65
C GLU A 107 2.90 7.46 6.46
N LEU A 108 3.43 6.23 6.45
CA LEU A 108 2.59 5.01 6.48
C LEU A 108 1.74 4.94 7.75
N GLU A 109 2.33 5.16 8.92
CA GLU A 109 1.62 5.14 10.21
C GLU A 109 0.55 6.23 10.29
N LYS A 110 0.88 7.44 9.83
CA LYS A 110 -0.07 8.56 9.76
C LYS A 110 -1.28 8.24 8.88
N LEU A 111 -1.07 7.67 7.70
CA LEU A 111 -2.16 7.28 6.82
C LEU A 111 -2.98 6.10 7.38
N ASP A 112 -2.34 5.04 7.90
CA ASP A 112 -3.04 3.91 8.51
C ASP A 112 -3.90 4.35 9.70
N SER A 113 -3.36 5.23 10.56
CA SER A 113 -4.09 5.78 11.71
C SER A 113 -5.36 6.52 11.28
N TYR A 114 -5.31 7.27 10.18
CA TYR A 114 -6.50 7.93 9.64
C TYR A 114 -7.53 6.92 9.13
N LEU A 115 -7.08 5.91 8.39
CA LEU A 115 -7.95 4.85 7.85
C LEU A 115 -8.60 4.02 8.96
N ALA A 116 -7.90 3.80 10.07
CA ALA A 116 -8.37 3.10 11.26
C ALA A 116 -9.38 3.90 12.10
N SER A 117 -9.48 5.21 11.88
CA SER A 117 -10.40 6.09 12.60
C SER A 117 -11.82 6.10 12.00
N ASP A 118 -12.81 6.58 12.75
CA ASP A 118 -14.18 6.78 12.25
C ASP A 118 -14.34 8.05 11.39
N SER A 119 -13.27 8.83 11.17
CA SER A 119 -13.32 10.09 10.41
C SER A 119 -13.70 9.81 8.96
N PRO A 120 -14.65 10.54 8.33
CA PRO A 120 -15.11 10.23 6.97
C PRO A 120 -13.98 10.38 5.93
N LEU A 121 -13.93 9.50 4.94
CA LEU A 121 -13.00 9.66 3.83
C LEU A 121 -13.47 10.79 2.91
N GLY A 122 -12.61 11.78 2.69
CA GLY A 122 -12.84 12.86 1.74
C GLY A 122 -12.66 12.45 0.27
N SER A 123 -12.11 11.27 0.00
CA SER A 123 -11.97 10.69 -1.33
C SER A 123 -12.41 9.22 -1.35
N PRO A 124 -12.94 8.69 -2.47
CA PRO A 124 -13.24 7.26 -2.58
C PRO A 124 -12.00 6.39 -2.34
N ALA A 125 -12.17 5.28 -1.60
CA ALA A 125 -11.07 4.36 -1.28
C ALA A 125 -10.35 3.84 -2.54
N GLU A 126 -11.09 3.61 -3.61
CA GLU A 126 -10.54 3.18 -4.89
C GLU A 126 -9.60 4.23 -5.51
N LYS A 127 -9.86 5.53 -5.29
CA LYS A 127 -8.99 6.61 -5.79
C LYS A 127 -7.73 6.76 -4.96
N LEU A 128 -7.82 6.57 -3.63
CA LEU A 128 -6.66 6.52 -2.75
C LEU A 128 -5.73 5.36 -3.15
N PHE A 129 -6.30 4.19 -3.45
CA PHE A 129 -5.54 3.05 -3.98
C PHE A 129 -4.95 3.35 -5.35
N GLN A 130 -5.79 3.75 -6.32
CA GLN A 130 -5.43 3.91 -7.73
C GLN A 130 -4.30 4.92 -7.95
N GLY A 131 -4.35 6.05 -7.23
CA GLY A 131 -3.36 7.11 -7.36
C GLY A 131 -2.15 6.81 -6.48
N PRO A 132 -2.07 7.44 -5.29
CA PRO A 132 -0.82 7.48 -4.54
C PRO A 132 -0.32 6.12 -4.04
N ILE A 133 -1.20 5.22 -3.59
CA ILE A 133 -0.77 3.95 -2.97
C ILE A 133 -0.22 2.97 -4.02
N ALA A 134 -0.89 2.83 -5.17
CA ALA A 134 -0.41 1.98 -6.26
C ALA A 134 0.89 2.52 -6.87
N ASP A 135 1.04 3.85 -6.94
CA ASP A 135 2.26 4.48 -7.43
C ASP A 135 3.44 4.25 -6.46
N ALA A 136 3.21 4.40 -5.15
CA ALA A 136 4.20 4.07 -4.12
C ALA A 136 4.70 2.60 -4.22
N LEU A 137 3.78 1.64 -4.42
CA LEU A 137 4.15 0.23 -4.64
C LEU A 137 5.01 0.03 -5.90
N THR A 138 4.73 0.80 -6.95
CA THR A 138 5.51 0.77 -8.21
C THR A 138 6.93 1.28 -7.98
N HIS A 139 7.08 2.38 -7.25
CA HIS A 139 8.36 2.95 -6.88
C HIS A 139 9.19 2.07 -5.95
N VAL A 140 8.58 1.33 -5.01
CA VAL A 140 9.27 0.30 -4.21
C VAL A 140 9.87 -0.80 -5.10
N GLY A 141 9.19 -1.16 -6.20
CA GLY A 141 9.73 -2.05 -7.22
C GLY A 141 10.98 -1.48 -7.90
N GLN A 142 11.00 -0.19 -8.20
CA GLN A 142 12.17 0.50 -8.77
C GLN A 142 13.34 0.52 -7.79
N ILE A 143 13.12 0.82 -6.51
CA ILE A 143 14.17 0.74 -5.47
C ILE A 143 14.76 -0.66 -5.44
N SER A 144 13.92 -1.71 -5.44
CA SER A 144 14.37 -3.11 -5.43
C SER A 144 15.21 -3.47 -6.67
N LEU A 145 14.86 -2.93 -7.85
CA LEU A 145 15.65 -3.09 -9.06
C LEU A 145 17.01 -2.39 -8.93
N LEU A 146 17.02 -1.14 -8.45
CA LEU A 146 18.24 -0.36 -8.26
C LEU A 146 19.17 -1.01 -7.22
N ARG A 147 18.63 -1.63 -6.16
CA ARG A 147 19.41 -2.42 -5.19
C ARG A 147 20.29 -3.46 -5.89
N ARG A 148 19.71 -4.20 -6.86
CA ARG A 148 20.44 -5.21 -7.64
C ARG A 148 21.46 -4.58 -8.58
N MET A 149 21.12 -3.48 -9.25
CA MET A 149 22.04 -2.78 -10.16
C MET A 149 23.24 -2.17 -9.42
N ALA A 150 23.03 -1.72 -8.18
CA ALA A 150 24.08 -1.19 -7.30
C ALA A 150 24.91 -2.27 -6.58
N GLY A 151 24.73 -3.56 -6.93
CA GLY A 151 25.50 -4.66 -6.33
C GLY A 151 25.09 -5.02 -4.90
N ALA A 152 23.94 -4.55 -4.42
CA ALA A 152 23.44 -4.83 -3.08
C ALA A 152 21.99 -5.37 -3.14
N PRO A 153 21.77 -6.53 -3.79
CA PRO A 153 20.44 -7.05 -4.03
C PRO A 153 19.71 -7.44 -2.75
N VAL A 154 18.40 -7.29 -2.76
CA VAL A 154 17.51 -7.87 -1.75
C VAL A 154 16.99 -9.22 -2.27
N ARG A 155 16.96 -10.23 -1.40
CA ARG A 155 16.51 -11.59 -1.76
C ARG A 155 15.05 -11.62 -2.19
N GLY A 156 14.74 -12.46 -3.17
CA GLY A 156 13.36 -12.73 -3.58
C GLY A 156 12.57 -13.35 -2.44
N GLU A 157 11.24 -13.17 -2.46
CA GLU A 157 10.35 -13.74 -1.45
C GLU A 157 9.00 -14.11 -2.04
N ASN A 158 8.42 -15.18 -1.49
CA ASN A 158 7.03 -15.49 -1.73
C ASN A 158 6.13 -14.68 -0.77
N TYR A 159 5.72 -13.48 -1.20
CA TYR A 159 4.87 -12.59 -0.39
C TYR A 159 3.48 -13.18 -0.08
N PHE A 160 2.99 -14.15 -0.87
CA PHE A 160 1.74 -14.85 -0.54
C PHE A 160 1.88 -15.71 0.74
N LYS A 161 3.10 -16.11 1.10
CA LYS A 161 3.39 -16.79 2.38
C LYS A 161 3.81 -15.82 3.49
N ALA A 162 4.00 -14.54 3.20
CA ALA A 162 4.42 -13.57 4.20
C ALA A 162 3.30 -13.29 5.20
N ASP A 163 3.70 -12.95 6.42
CA ASP A 163 2.79 -12.68 7.53
C ASP A 163 2.55 -11.17 7.62
N ILE A 164 1.60 -10.70 6.81
CA ILE A 164 1.25 -9.28 6.63
C ILE A 164 -0.12 -9.03 7.23
N GLU A 165 -0.18 -8.13 8.20
CA GLU A 165 -1.39 -7.83 8.97
C GLU A 165 -1.67 -6.32 8.91
N ALA A 166 -2.94 -5.96 8.68
CA ALA A 166 -3.36 -4.55 8.72
C ALA A 166 -2.97 -3.91 10.07
N GLY A 167 -2.52 -2.65 10.03
CA GLY A 167 -1.96 -1.96 11.20
C GLY A 167 -0.48 -2.23 11.49
N ARG A 168 0.15 -3.26 10.91
CA ARG A 168 1.62 -3.44 11.01
C ARG A 168 2.33 -2.65 9.91
N VAL A 169 2.43 -1.34 10.12
CA VAL A 169 2.97 -0.40 9.12
C VAL A 169 4.33 0.22 9.49
N GLY A 170 4.90 -0.15 10.64
CA GLY A 170 6.21 0.34 11.11
C GLY A 170 7.42 -0.45 10.56
N PRO A 171 8.65 -0.10 10.98
CA PRO A 171 9.88 -0.76 10.53
C PRO A 171 10.02 -2.20 11.01
N GLU A 172 9.44 -2.52 12.17
CA GLU A 172 9.45 -3.86 12.73
C GLU A 172 8.43 -4.75 12.02
N GLN A 173 8.93 -5.57 11.10
CA GLN A 173 8.14 -6.46 10.26
C GLN A 173 8.39 -7.92 10.62
N SER A 174 7.43 -8.78 10.27
CA SER A 174 7.57 -10.23 10.48
C SER A 174 8.76 -10.80 9.69
N ALA A 175 9.37 -11.85 10.22
CA ALA A 175 10.46 -12.52 9.52
C ALA A 175 9.95 -13.18 8.22
N PRO A 176 10.74 -13.17 7.14
CA PRO A 176 10.32 -13.75 5.87
C PRO A 176 10.10 -15.25 6.00
N ARG A 177 8.95 -15.73 5.50
CA ARG A 177 8.57 -17.16 5.62
C ARG A 177 9.20 -18.03 4.55
N ARG A 178 9.50 -17.47 3.37
CA ARG A 178 10.15 -18.18 2.25
C ARG A 178 10.88 -17.23 1.32
N GLU A 179 12.20 -17.16 1.46
CA GLU A 179 13.09 -16.45 0.54
C GLU A 179 13.70 -17.38 -0.50
N PHE A 180 14.17 -16.78 -1.59
CA PHE A 180 14.92 -17.43 -2.67
C PHE A 180 15.86 -16.41 -3.32
N ASP A 181 16.88 -16.92 -4.01
CA ASP A 181 17.89 -16.11 -4.69
C ASP A 181 17.43 -15.69 -6.10
#